data_AF-A0A2V7GM82-F1
#
_entry.id   AF-A0A2V7GM82-F1
#
_cell.length_a   1.000
_cell.length_b   1.000
_cell.length_c   1.000
_cell.angle_alpha   90.00
_cell.angle_beta   90.00
_cell.angle_gamma   90.00
#
_symmetry.space_group_name_H-M   'P 1'
#
loop_
_entity.id
_entity.type
_entity.pdbx_description
1 polymer ?
#
loop_
_entity_poly.entity_id
_entity_poly.type
_entity_poly.pdbx_seq_one_letter_code
_entity_poly.pdbx_strand_id
1 'polypeptide(L)'
;MELPAGAARDREPLGLRPGPAARREPDPGGVPVAGQPGAELLIGPGGESDRRGFFRDTLGRLLREVVARTEERVAPRRYFRPPGALPEVAFVAACTRCGACVDVCPVHAIVTAPAGAGLSAGTPIIDMARQACVVCADMPCAHACEPRALVPPADGWASIHMGRLELDPQRCITFQGVSCGVCARACPVGEAALALDAQGRPILKPEGCVGCGVCVNVCVTAPSSLKLELL
;
A
#
# COMPACT_ATOMS: atom_id res chain seq x y z
N MET A 1 -5.00 41.86 43.73
CA MET A 1 -5.80 41.56 42.54
C MET A 1 -5.08 40.43 41.81
N GLU A 2 -5.31 39.23 42.33
CA GLU A 2 -4.65 37.99 41.89
C GLU A 2 -5.43 37.42 40.70
N LEU A 3 -4.74 37.12 39.61
CA LEU A 3 -5.28 36.42 38.45
C LEU A 3 -5.00 34.93 38.62
N PRO A 4 -5.99 34.03 38.43
CA PRO A 4 -5.86 32.62 38.75
C PRO A 4 -5.08 31.84 37.68
N ALA A 5 -4.32 30.86 38.16
CA ALA A 5 -3.65 29.84 37.36
C ALA A 5 -4.69 28.96 36.63
N GLY A 6 -4.66 29.01 35.29
CA GLY A 6 -5.50 28.21 34.41
C GLY A 6 -4.86 26.85 34.11
N ALA A 7 -5.46 25.82 34.72
CA ALA A 7 -5.36 24.38 34.48
C ALA A 7 -4.54 23.89 33.27
N ALA A 8 -3.46 23.17 33.56
CA ALA A 8 -2.85 22.21 32.64
C ALA A 8 -3.91 21.19 32.24
N ARG A 9 -4.21 21.11 30.94
CA ARG A 9 -5.04 20.02 30.39
C ARG A 9 -4.16 18.80 30.25
N ASP A 10 -4.36 17.87 31.16
CA ASP A 10 -3.82 16.51 31.11
C ASP A 10 -4.18 15.89 29.76
N ARG A 11 -3.18 15.74 28.88
CA ARG A 11 -3.30 14.97 27.64
C ARG A 11 -3.17 13.50 28.03
N GLU A 12 -4.31 12.89 28.27
CA GLU A 12 -4.45 11.44 28.42
C GLU A 12 -3.88 10.74 27.17
N PRO A 13 -2.94 9.79 27.32
CA PRO A 13 -2.35 9.11 26.16
C PRO A 13 -3.42 8.25 25.49
N LEU A 14 -3.56 8.38 24.17
CA LEU A 14 -4.40 7.50 23.36
C LEU A 14 -4.03 6.04 23.65
N GLY A 15 -4.93 5.35 24.34
CA GLY A 15 -4.84 3.93 24.65
C GLY A 15 -4.88 3.10 23.37
N LEU A 16 -3.71 2.87 22.77
CA LEU A 16 -3.48 1.83 21.79
C LEU A 16 -3.72 0.49 22.48
N ARG A 17 -4.87 -0.13 22.19
CA ARG A 17 -5.14 -1.51 22.59
C ARG A 17 -4.18 -2.43 21.85
N PRO A 18 -3.47 -3.36 22.53
CA PRO A 18 -2.67 -4.37 21.86
C PRO A 18 -3.59 -5.29 21.04
N GLY A 19 -3.27 -5.45 19.75
CA GLY A 19 -3.94 -6.42 18.89
C GLY A 19 -3.70 -7.86 19.37
N PRO A 20 -4.61 -8.80 19.06
CA PRO A 20 -4.50 -10.18 19.52
C PRO A 20 -3.26 -10.86 18.90
N ALA A 21 -2.55 -11.62 19.75
CA ALA A 21 -1.39 -12.42 19.37
C ALA A 21 -1.73 -13.39 18.23
N ALA A 22 -0.98 -13.29 17.13
CA ALA A 22 -1.09 -14.20 15.99
C ALA A 22 -0.76 -15.63 16.43
N ARG A 23 -1.71 -16.55 16.21
CA ARG A 23 -1.47 -17.99 16.35
C ARG A 23 -0.57 -18.44 15.19
N ARG A 24 0.51 -19.15 15.50
CA ARG A 24 1.37 -19.81 14.50
C ARG A 24 0.64 -21.02 13.93
N GLU A 25 0.34 -20.98 12.65
CA GLU A 25 -0.03 -22.16 11.87
C GLU A 25 1.22 -22.79 11.22
N PRO A 26 1.25 -24.12 10.99
CA PRO A 26 2.41 -24.81 10.47
C PRO A 26 2.53 -24.72 8.94
N ASP A 27 3.78 -24.58 8.52
CA ASP A 27 4.29 -24.44 7.15
C ASP A 27 4.00 -25.67 6.27
N PRO A 28 3.24 -25.54 5.16
CA PRO A 28 3.17 -26.56 4.14
C PRO A 28 4.13 -26.23 2.99
N GLY A 29 5.32 -26.82 3.04
CA GLY A 29 5.98 -27.39 1.86
C GLY A 29 6.60 -26.39 0.88
N GLY A 30 7.92 -26.23 0.99
CA GLY A 30 8.76 -25.52 0.03
C GLY A 30 8.60 -26.01 -1.42
N VAL A 31 8.66 -25.07 -2.34
CA VAL A 31 8.64 -25.31 -3.79
C VAL A 31 10.04 -25.70 -4.25
N PRO A 32 10.24 -26.88 -4.88
CA PRO A 32 11.54 -27.26 -5.42
C PRO A 32 11.86 -26.46 -6.70
N VAL A 33 13.11 -25.98 -6.76
CA VAL A 33 13.71 -25.28 -7.89
C VAL A 33 13.99 -26.29 -9.02
N ALA A 34 13.41 -26.06 -10.19
CA ALA A 34 13.55 -26.92 -11.35
C ALA A 34 14.95 -26.81 -11.97
N GLY A 35 15.69 -27.92 -12.00
CA GLY A 35 16.94 -28.03 -12.73
C GLY A 35 17.77 -29.25 -12.35
N GLN A 36 17.37 -30.45 -12.78
CA GLN A 36 18.25 -31.53 -13.27
C GLN A 36 17.43 -32.73 -13.80
N PRO A 37 17.94 -33.48 -14.79
CA PRO A 37 17.14 -34.23 -15.74
C PRO A 37 17.10 -35.75 -15.47
N GLY A 38 16.05 -36.41 -15.96
CA GLY A 38 16.09 -37.84 -16.31
C GLY A 38 14.94 -38.67 -15.73
N ALA A 39 13.97 -39.00 -16.61
CA ALA A 39 13.20 -40.25 -16.73
C ALA A 39 12.53 -40.82 -15.45
N GLU A 40 11.23 -41.11 -15.39
CA GLU A 40 10.47 -41.95 -16.30
C GLU A 40 8.98 -41.57 -16.30
N LEU A 41 8.43 -41.50 -17.51
CA LEU A 41 6.99 -41.47 -17.76
C LEU A 41 6.35 -42.78 -17.30
N LEU A 42 5.37 -42.70 -16.39
CA LEU A 42 4.32 -43.71 -16.28
C LEU A 42 2.98 -43.03 -16.53
N ILE A 43 2.44 -43.32 -17.71
CA ILE A 43 1.13 -42.90 -18.20
C ILE A 43 0.08 -43.82 -17.57
N GLY A 44 -0.91 -43.23 -16.91
CA GLY A 44 -2.18 -43.85 -16.51
C GLY A 44 -3.36 -42.93 -16.91
N PRO A 45 -4.56 -43.48 -17.15
CA PRO A 45 -5.39 -43.13 -18.31
C PRO A 45 -6.43 -42.02 -18.05
N GLY A 46 -6.75 -41.26 -19.10
CA GLY A 46 -8.03 -40.55 -19.23
C GLY A 46 -7.99 -39.03 -18.94
N GLY A 47 -7.66 -38.25 -19.97
CA GLY A 47 -7.81 -36.79 -19.96
C GLY A 47 -7.15 -36.19 -21.20
N GLU A 48 -7.89 -36.16 -22.30
CA GLU A 48 -7.47 -35.58 -23.58
C GLU A 48 -6.88 -34.17 -23.37
N SER A 49 -5.56 -34.03 -23.57
CA SER A 49 -4.84 -32.76 -23.47
C SER A 49 -5.36 -31.79 -24.52
N ASP A 50 -6.37 -31.01 -24.15
CA ASP A 50 -7.10 -30.14 -25.05
C ASP A 50 -6.20 -29.01 -25.56
N ARG A 51 -5.82 -29.08 -26.84
CA ARG A 51 -5.12 -28.00 -27.56
C ARG A 51 -5.89 -26.68 -27.39
N ARG A 52 -7.23 -26.72 -27.31
CA ARG A 52 -8.05 -25.52 -27.11
C ARG A 52 -7.89 -24.92 -25.71
N GLY A 53 -7.57 -25.73 -24.70
CA GLY A 53 -7.22 -25.27 -23.35
C GLY A 53 -5.94 -24.44 -23.34
N PHE A 54 -4.88 -24.93 -23.99
CA PHE A 54 -3.62 -24.19 -24.14
C PHE A 54 -3.80 -22.91 -24.98
N PHE A 55 -4.56 -22.96 -26.09
CA PHE A 55 -4.87 -21.78 -26.90
C PHE A 55 -5.73 -20.76 -26.15
N ARG A 56 -6.74 -21.18 -25.38
CA ARG A 56 -7.55 -20.27 -24.54
C ARG A 56 -6.72 -19.62 -23.45
N ASP A 57 -5.82 -20.37 -22.82
CA ASP A 57 -5.00 -19.83 -21.74
C ASP A 57 -3.96 -18.85 -22.29
N THR A 58 -3.32 -19.18 -23.42
CA THR A 58 -2.38 -18.30 -24.11
C THR A 58 -3.05 -17.04 -24.66
N LEU A 59 -4.22 -17.18 -25.30
CA LEU A 59 -5.02 -16.05 -25.76
C LEU A 59 -5.50 -15.19 -24.59
N GLY A 60 -5.92 -15.81 -23.49
CA GLY A 60 -6.32 -15.11 -22.27
C GLY A 60 -5.18 -14.31 -21.64
N ARG A 61 -3.96 -14.88 -21.61
CA ARG A 61 -2.75 -14.15 -21.19
C ARG A 61 -2.45 -12.98 -22.10
N LEU A 62 -2.52 -13.19 -23.42
CA LEU A 62 -2.25 -12.14 -24.40
C LEU A 62 -3.28 -11.01 -24.32
N LEU A 63 -4.57 -11.34 -24.12
CA LEU A 63 -5.63 -10.35 -23.91
C LEU A 63 -5.42 -9.56 -22.63
N ARG A 64 -5.06 -10.20 -21.51
CA ARG A 64 -4.74 -9.51 -20.25
C ARG A 64 -3.57 -8.54 -20.42
N GLU A 65 -2.52 -8.95 -21.11
CA GLU A 65 -1.36 -8.11 -21.41
C GLU A 65 -1.74 -6.90 -22.28
N VAL A 66 -2.56 -7.10 -23.32
CA VAL A 66 -3.05 -6.01 -24.18
C VAL A 66 -3.94 -5.04 -23.40
N VAL A 67 -4.81 -5.55 -22.51
CA VAL A 67 -5.64 -4.71 -21.64
C VAL A 67 -4.77 -3.89 -20.70
N ALA A 68 -3.85 -4.50 -19.95
CA ALA A 68 -2.94 -3.81 -19.04
C ALA A 68 -2.16 -2.67 -19.73
N ARG A 69 -1.59 -2.94 -20.91
CA ARG A 69 -0.88 -1.93 -21.71
C ARG A 69 -1.79 -0.81 -22.23
N THR A 70 -3.06 -1.11 -22.48
CA THR A 70 -4.03 -0.10 -22.92
C THR A 70 -4.45 0.78 -21.73
N GLU A 71 -4.64 0.19 -20.55
CA GLU A 71 -4.94 0.94 -19.32
C GLU A 71 -3.85 1.97 -19.01
N GLU A 72 -2.57 1.59 -19.06
CA GLU A 72 -1.44 2.49 -18.81
C GLU A 72 -1.40 3.70 -19.76
N ARG A 73 -1.82 3.53 -21.02
CA ARG A 73 -1.83 4.60 -22.02
C ARG A 73 -3.05 5.52 -21.88
N VAL A 74 -4.21 4.95 -21.55
CA VAL A 74 -5.48 5.67 -21.50
C VAL A 74 -5.65 6.40 -20.17
N ALA A 75 -5.24 5.79 -19.05
CA ALA A 75 -5.30 6.35 -17.72
C ALA A 75 -4.02 6.01 -16.93
N PRO A 76 -2.87 6.67 -17.23
CA PRO A 76 -1.67 6.45 -16.44
C PRO A 76 -1.92 6.85 -14.98
N ARG A 77 -1.58 5.97 -14.03
CA ARG A 77 -1.54 6.32 -12.62
C ARG A 77 -0.51 7.41 -12.41
N ARG A 78 -0.98 8.60 -12.06
CA ARG A 78 -0.15 9.79 -11.76
C ARG A 78 -0.19 10.20 -10.30
N TYR A 79 -1.11 9.61 -9.55
CA TYR A 79 -1.38 9.98 -8.17
C TYR A 79 -1.59 8.73 -7.34
N PHE A 80 -1.18 8.79 -6.08
CA PHE A 80 -1.50 7.74 -5.13
C PHE A 80 -2.98 7.77 -4.82
N ARG A 81 -3.61 6.59 -4.83
CA ARG A 81 -5.03 6.45 -4.52
C ARG A 81 -5.25 6.15 -3.04
N PRO A 82 -6.42 6.52 -2.49
CA PRO A 82 -6.84 6.07 -1.16
C PRO A 82 -6.86 4.54 -1.04
N PRO A 83 -6.82 3.99 0.19
CA PRO A 83 -6.85 2.55 0.40
C PRO A 83 -8.13 1.94 -0.16
N GLY A 84 -8.00 0.75 -0.75
CA GLY A 84 -9.09 0.00 -1.36
C GLY A 84 -9.43 0.42 -2.79
N ALA A 85 -8.68 1.33 -3.40
CA ALA A 85 -8.96 1.75 -4.76
C ALA A 85 -8.91 0.59 -5.76
N LEU A 86 -9.93 0.53 -6.63
CA LEU A 86 -9.94 -0.35 -7.78
C LEU A 86 -8.73 -0.08 -8.72
N PRO A 87 -8.44 -1.00 -9.66
CA PRO A 87 -7.54 -0.71 -10.78
C PRO A 87 -7.90 0.61 -11.47
N GLU A 88 -6.91 1.36 -11.93
CA GLU A 88 -7.06 2.79 -12.25
C GLU A 88 -8.22 3.09 -13.20
N VAL A 89 -8.39 2.32 -14.27
CA VAL A 89 -9.49 2.53 -15.23
C VAL A 89 -10.85 2.27 -14.57
N ALA A 90 -10.98 1.17 -13.82
CA ALA A 90 -12.21 0.86 -13.09
C ALA A 90 -12.51 1.89 -11.99
N PHE A 91 -11.47 2.37 -11.30
CA PHE A 91 -11.59 3.40 -10.27
C PHE A 91 -12.10 4.72 -10.86
N VAL A 92 -11.48 5.22 -11.93
CA VAL A 92 -11.89 6.48 -12.58
C VAL A 92 -13.30 6.39 -13.14
N ALA A 93 -13.69 5.22 -13.67
CA ALA A 93 -15.03 4.97 -14.18
C ALA A 93 -16.08 4.90 -13.06
N ALA A 94 -15.78 4.26 -11.94
CA ALA A 94 -16.70 4.08 -10.82
C ALA A 94 -16.82 5.33 -9.93
N CYS A 95 -15.77 6.14 -9.82
CA CYS A 95 -15.74 7.29 -8.92
C CYS A 95 -16.69 8.40 -9.40
N THR A 96 -17.73 8.68 -8.60
CA THR A 96 -18.70 9.75 -8.86
C THR A 96 -18.19 11.14 -8.48
N ARG A 97 -16.99 11.24 -7.88
CA ARG A 97 -16.39 12.51 -7.41
C ARG A 97 -17.23 13.21 -6.33
N CYS A 98 -17.95 12.45 -5.52
CA CYS A 98 -18.84 13.00 -4.48
C CYS A 98 -18.11 13.63 -3.29
N GLY A 99 -16.82 13.33 -3.08
CA GLY A 99 -16.04 13.88 -1.96
C GLY A 99 -16.19 13.15 -0.62
N ALA A 100 -17.12 12.20 -0.47
CA ALA A 100 -17.38 11.54 0.81
C ALA A 100 -16.13 10.97 1.51
N CYS A 101 -15.21 10.34 0.74
CA CYS A 101 -13.95 9.82 1.28
C CYS A 101 -12.97 10.92 1.75
N VAL A 102 -13.02 12.12 1.15
CA VAL A 102 -12.24 13.29 1.58
C VAL A 102 -12.75 13.78 2.93
N ASP A 103 -14.07 13.92 3.06
CA ASP A 103 -14.72 14.47 4.25
C ASP A 103 -14.53 13.61 5.49
N VAL A 104 -14.58 12.28 5.34
CA VAL A 104 -14.42 11.33 6.46
C VAL A 104 -12.96 11.03 6.81
N CYS A 105 -11.98 11.52 6.05
CA CYS A 105 -10.57 11.25 6.33
C CYS A 105 -10.12 12.06 7.57
N PRO A 106 -9.85 11.40 8.72
CA PRO A 106 -9.64 12.12 9.98
C PRO A 106 -8.35 12.94 10.02
N VAL A 107 -7.40 12.60 9.14
CA VAL A 107 -6.11 13.29 9.04
C VAL A 107 -6.00 14.12 7.76
N HIS A 108 -7.08 14.24 6.97
CA HIS A 108 -7.10 14.99 5.70
C HIS A 108 -5.98 14.61 4.73
N ALA A 109 -5.61 13.32 4.68
CA ALA A 109 -4.61 12.80 3.74
C ALA A 109 -5.16 12.72 2.30
N ILE A 110 -6.48 12.62 2.15
CA ILE A 110 -7.14 12.53 0.86
C ILE A 110 -7.52 13.93 0.43
N VAL A 111 -7.10 14.32 -0.78
CA VAL A 111 -7.44 15.59 -1.40
C VAL A 111 -8.01 15.35 -2.80
N THR A 112 -8.72 16.32 -3.33
CA THR A 112 -9.27 16.24 -4.69
C THR A 112 -8.20 16.55 -5.72
N ALA A 113 -8.07 15.69 -6.72
CA ALA A 113 -7.16 15.90 -7.83
C ALA A 113 -7.52 17.19 -8.61
N PRO A 114 -6.52 17.99 -9.01
CA PRO A 114 -6.75 19.28 -9.66
C PRO A 114 -7.43 19.12 -11.03
N ALA A 115 -8.04 20.19 -11.54
CA ALA A 115 -8.71 20.19 -12.84
C ALA A 115 -7.79 19.77 -14.01
N GLY A 116 -6.48 20.05 -13.91
CA GLY A 116 -5.48 19.64 -14.89
C GLY A 116 -5.06 18.16 -14.84
N ALA A 117 -5.63 17.34 -13.94
CA ALA A 117 -5.27 15.94 -13.74
C ALA A 117 -5.83 14.99 -14.82
N GLY A 118 -6.34 15.51 -15.94
CA GLY A 118 -6.93 14.71 -17.01
C GLY A 118 -8.14 13.89 -16.52
N LEU A 119 -8.19 12.60 -16.84
CA LEU A 119 -9.28 11.71 -16.41
C LEU A 119 -9.40 11.59 -14.88
N SER A 120 -8.29 11.83 -14.16
CA SER A 120 -8.28 11.85 -12.70
C SER A 120 -8.85 13.14 -12.09
N ALA A 121 -9.14 14.19 -12.87
CA ALA A 121 -9.66 15.44 -12.33
C ALA A 121 -10.91 15.21 -11.47
N GLY A 122 -10.92 15.81 -10.28
CA GLY A 122 -12.02 15.67 -9.32
C GLY A 122 -12.05 14.34 -8.55
N THR A 123 -11.19 13.38 -8.86
CA THR A 123 -11.11 12.11 -8.11
C THR A 123 -10.23 12.25 -6.86
N PRO A 124 -10.42 11.42 -5.81
CA PRO A 124 -9.61 11.50 -4.61
C PRO A 124 -8.20 10.95 -4.86
N ILE A 125 -7.22 11.66 -4.32
CA ILE A 125 -5.79 11.35 -4.38
C ILE A 125 -5.13 11.58 -3.02
N ILE A 126 -3.96 11.00 -2.80
CA ILE A 126 -3.12 11.27 -1.63
C ILE A 126 -1.82 11.93 -2.10
N ASP A 127 -1.48 13.07 -1.49
CA ASP A 127 -0.14 13.64 -1.58
C ASP A 127 0.61 13.36 -0.28
N MET A 128 1.43 12.31 -0.31
CA MET A 128 2.17 11.82 0.85
C MET A 128 3.24 12.80 1.34
N ALA A 129 3.73 13.70 0.48
CA ALA A 129 4.67 14.72 0.89
C ALA A 129 3.99 15.80 1.75
N ARG A 130 2.70 16.04 1.53
CA ARG A 130 1.89 16.96 2.35
C ARG A 130 1.33 16.28 3.59
N GLN A 131 0.63 15.17 3.40
CA GLN A 131 -0.02 14.43 4.49
C GLN A 131 -0.18 12.97 4.10
N ALA A 132 0.48 12.09 4.86
CA ALA A 132 0.39 10.65 4.63
C ALA A 132 -0.89 10.04 5.20
N CYS A 133 -1.31 8.91 4.62
CA CYS A 133 -2.35 8.07 5.22
C CYS A 133 -1.83 7.46 6.52
N VAL A 134 -2.60 7.53 7.61
CA VAL A 134 -2.19 6.99 8.92
C VAL A 134 -2.68 5.57 9.19
N VAL A 135 -3.21 4.89 8.17
CA VAL A 135 -3.63 3.47 8.25
C VAL A 135 -4.71 3.29 9.34
N CYS A 136 -5.82 4.02 9.21
CA CYS A 136 -6.95 3.93 10.15
C CYS A 136 -7.48 2.50 10.20
N ALA A 137 -7.67 1.94 11.40
CA ALA A 137 -8.05 0.54 11.59
C ALA A 137 -9.37 0.18 10.89
N ASP A 138 -10.31 1.12 10.84
CA ASP A 138 -11.66 1.00 10.31
C ASP A 138 -11.80 1.49 8.86
N MET A 139 -10.73 1.99 8.21
CA MET A 139 -10.75 2.48 6.82
C MET A 139 -12.00 3.32 6.45
N PRO A 140 -12.31 4.41 7.19
CA PRO A 140 -13.58 5.12 7.04
C PRO A 140 -13.78 5.68 5.62
N CYS A 141 -12.69 6.05 4.96
CA CYS A 141 -12.70 6.51 3.57
C CYS A 141 -13.19 5.45 2.57
N ALA A 142 -12.82 4.17 2.78
CA ALA A 142 -13.26 3.09 1.90
C ALA A 142 -14.71 2.72 2.18
N HIS A 143 -15.13 2.70 3.45
CA HIS A 143 -16.52 2.43 3.84
C HIS A 143 -17.51 3.53 3.42
N ALA A 144 -17.08 4.78 3.39
CA ALA A 144 -17.91 5.89 2.91
C ALA A 144 -18.10 5.91 1.38
N CYS A 145 -17.40 5.05 0.63
CA CYS A 145 -17.47 5.03 -0.83
C CYS A 145 -18.67 4.22 -1.34
N GLU A 146 -19.85 4.83 -1.38
CA GLU A 146 -21.07 4.21 -1.94
C GLU A 146 -20.91 3.71 -3.39
N PRO A 147 -20.22 4.43 -4.31
CA PRO A 147 -20.00 3.93 -5.68
C PRO A 147 -19.10 2.69 -5.76
N ARG A 148 -18.45 2.31 -4.64
CA ARG A 148 -17.48 1.22 -4.56
C ARG A 148 -16.27 1.38 -5.49
N ALA A 149 -15.84 2.62 -5.70
CA ALA A 149 -14.54 2.91 -6.30
C ALA A 149 -13.39 2.60 -5.31
N LEU A 150 -13.66 2.73 -4.01
CA LEU A 150 -12.84 2.22 -2.92
C LEU A 150 -13.57 1.04 -2.28
N VAL A 151 -12.90 -0.09 -2.14
CA VAL A 151 -13.44 -1.33 -1.58
C VAL A 151 -12.50 -1.82 -0.48
N PRO A 152 -12.93 -1.83 0.79
CA PRO A 152 -12.12 -2.38 1.88
C PRO A 152 -11.99 -3.91 1.70
N PRO A 153 -10.77 -4.48 1.73
CA PRO A 153 -10.57 -5.92 1.67
C PRO A 153 -11.14 -6.64 2.90
N ALA A 154 -11.52 -7.91 2.74
CA ALA A 154 -12.02 -8.71 3.85
C ALA A 154 -10.95 -9.00 4.92
N ASP A 155 -9.68 -9.06 4.51
CA ASP A 155 -8.49 -9.20 5.36
C ASP A 155 -7.92 -7.83 5.82
N GLY A 156 -8.70 -6.76 5.66
CA GLY A 156 -8.36 -5.42 6.11
C GLY A 156 -7.16 -4.85 5.34
N TRP A 157 -6.12 -4.46 6.07
CA TRP A 157 -4.94 -3.81 5.50
C TRP A 157 -3.95 -4.77 4.82
N ALA A 158 -4.06 -6.08 5.05
CA ALA A 158 -3.09 -7.06 4.54
C ALA A 158 -3.06 -7.11 3.00
N SER A 159 -4.19 -6.87 2.32
CA SER A 159 -4.29 -6.80 0.86
C SER A 159 -4.19 -5.38 0.28
N ILE A 160 -3.91 -4.35 1.09
CA ILE A 160 -3.81 -2.98 0.61
C ILE A 160 -2.36 -2.65 0.25
N HIS A 161 -2.14 -2.24 -1.00
CA HIS A 161 -0.89 -1.63 -1.44
C HIS A 161 -1.17 -0.36 -2.25
N MET A 162 -0.94 0.80 -1.65
CA MET A 162 -1.15 2.11 -2.30
C MET A 162 0.07 2.54 -3.13
N GLY A 163 1.26 2.02 -2.81
CA GLY A 163 2.52 2.34 -3.47
C GLY A 163 3.66 1.44 -3.00
N ARG A 164 4.74 1.39 -3.79
CA ARG A 164 5.93 0.59 -3.50
C ARG A 164 7.01 1.45 -2.84
N LEU A 165 7.41 1.08 -1.63
CA LEU A 165 8.41 1.82 -0.87
C LEU A 165 9.83 1.44 -1.31
N GLU A 166 10.67 2.43 -1.51
CA GLU A 166 12.10 2.29 -1.78
C GLU A 166 12.93 3.13 -0.81
N LEU A 167 14.13 2.65 -0.51
CA LEU A 167 15.11 3.32 0.33
C LEU A 167 16.35 3.65 -0.52
N ASP A 168 16.82 4.89 -0.44
CA ASP A 168 18.11 5.33 -0.96
C ASP A 168 19.17 5.30 0.17
N PRO A 169 20.08 4.30 0.19
CA PRO A 169 21.10 4.20 1.22
C PRO A 169 22.11 5.33 1.19
N GLN A 170 22.28 6.03 0.07
CA GLN A 170 23.24 7.13 -0.05
C GLN A 170 22.76 8.39 0.69
N ARG A 171 21.44 8.58 0.77
CA ARG A 171 20.83 9.71 1.51
C ARG A 171 20.59 9.40 2.96
N CYS A 172 20.32 8.13 3.28
CA CYS A 172 19.92 7.75 4.62
C CYS A 172 21.08 7.90 5.61
N ILE A 173 20.91 8.82 6.57
CA ILE A 173 21.96 9.20 7.54
C ILE A 173 22.42 8.04 8.43
N THR A 174 21.65 6.96 8.55
CA THR A 174 22.07 5.74 9.27
C THR A 174 23.21 5.01 8.57
N PHE A 175 23.30 5.11 7.24
CA PHE A 175 24.43 4.58 6.47
C PHE A 175 25.65 5.49 6.53
N GLN A 176 25.50 6.70 7.07
CA GLN A 176 26.56 7.67 7.34
C GLN A 176 26.99 7.66 8.83
N GLY A 177 26.52 6.68 9.61
CA GLY A 177 26.88 6.51 11.02
C GLY A 177 26.06 7.33 12.02
N VAL A 178 25.03 8.06 11.56
CA VAL A 178 24.15 8.84 12.43
C VAL A 178 22.97 7.99 12.90
N SER A 179 22.74 7.91 14.21
CA SER A 179 21.60 7.18 14.76
C SER A 179 20.28 7.85 14.36
N CYS A 180 19.42 7.10 13.66
CA CYS A 180 18.08 7.53 13.27
C CYS A 180 17.19 6.30 13.15
N GLY A 181 15.90 6.47 13.42
CA GLY A 181 14.91 5.39 13.29
C GLY A 181 13.47 5.91 13.24
N VAL A 182 13.31 7.19 12.86
CA VAL A 182 12.01 7.87 12.86
C VAL A 182 11.03 7.18 11.92
N CYS A 183 11.50 6.69 10.77
CA CYS A 183 10.69 6.00 9.78
C CYS A 183 10.09 4.70 10.34
N ALA A 184 10.91 3.88 11.01
CA ALA A 184 10.46 2.61 11.61
C ALA A 184 9.52 2.86 12.80
N ARG A 185 9.87 3.79 13.70
CA ARG A 185 9.04 4.11 14.88
C ARG A 185 7.70 4.75 14.53
N ALA A 186 7.65 5.55 13.48
CA ALA A 186 6.41 6.18 13.01
C ALA A 186 5.58 5.26 12.11
N CYS A 187 6.12 4.11 11.65
CA CYS A 187 5.40 3.22 10.76
C CYS A 187 4.14 2.67 11.45
N PRO A 188 2.93 2.97 10.94
CA PRO A 188 1.69 2.49 11.58
C PRO A 188 1.49 0.97 11.43
N VAL A 189 2.17 0.34 10.46
CA VAL A 189 2.18 -1.12 10.30
C VAL A 189 3.26 -1.78 11.19
N GLY A 190 4.17 -0.99 11.75
CA GLY A 190 5.26 -1.46 12.60
C GLY A 190 6.29 -2.32 11.86
N GLU A 191 6.93 -3.22 12.62
CA GLU A 191 8.05 -4.05 12.15
C GLU A 191 7.67 -5.06 11.06
N ALA A 192 6.38 -5.28 10.81
CA ALA A 192 5.92 -6.09 9.69
C ALA A 192 6.23 -5.44 8.33
N ALA A 193 6.31 -4.10 8.29
CA ALA A 193 6.61 -3.34 7.07
C ALA A 193 8.00 -2.68 7.08
N LEU A 194 8.43 -2.18 8.24
CA LEU A 194 9.65 -1.41 8.36
C LEU A 194 10.29 -1.62 9.74
N ALA A 195 11.46 -2.25 9.74
CA ALA A 195 12.23 -2.54 10.95
C ALA A 195 13.58 -1.82 10.92
N LEU A 196 14.35 -1.93 12.00
CA LEU A 196 15.77 -1.54 12.05
C LEU A 196 16.63 -2.80 12.21
N ASP A 197 17.77 -2.84 11.51
CA ASP A 197 18.79 -3.86 11.72
C ASP A 197 19.55 -3.66 13.05
N ALA A 198 20.48 -4.56 13.36
CA ALA A 198 21.30 -4.48 14.57
C ALA A 198 22.20 -3.22 14.62
N GLN A 199 22.43 -2.57 13.48
CA GLN A 199 23.19 -1.33 13.33
C GLN A 199 22.28 -0.09 13.28
N GLY A 200 20.97 -0.26 13.48
CA GLY A 200 19.99 0.82 13.46
C GLY A 200 19.63 1.32 12.05
N ARG A 201 19.92 0.55 10.99
CA ARG A 201 19.59 0.91 9.61
C ARG A 201 18.20 0.37 9.22
N PRO A 202 17.41 1.10 8.45
CA PRO A 202 16.09 0.65 8.06
C PRO A 202 16.12 -0.58 7.15
N ILE A 203 15.35 -1.61 7.51
CA ILE A 203 15.05 -2.78 6.67
C ILE A 203 13.59 -2.66 6.22
N LEU A 204 13.40 -2.56 4.90
CA LEU A 204 12.06 -2.60 4.30
C LEU A 204 11.59 -4.05 4.18
N LYS A 205 10.32 -4.30 4.51
CA LYS A 205 9.61 -5.57 4.30
C LYS A 205 8.41 -5.29 3.39
N PRO A 206 8.57 -5.41 2.05
CA PRO A 206 7.54 -5.03 1.09
C PRO A 206 6.19 -5.71 1.31
N GLU A 207 6.20 -6.94 1.80
CA GLU A 207 5.02 -7.78 2.00
C GLU A 207 4.09 -7.21 3.08
N GLY A 208 4.63 -6.56 4.11
CA GLY A 208 3.84 -5.85 5.10
C GLY A 208 3.60 -4.37 4.76
N CYS A 209 4.25 -3.83 3.74
CA CYS A 209 4.16 -2.42 3.42
C CYS A 209 2.90 -2.09 2.62
N VAL A 210 2.01 -1.30 3.23
CA VAL A 210 0.76 -0.86 2.58
C VAL A 210 0.93 0.39 1.71
N GLY A 211 2.14 0.96 1.64
CA GLY A 211 2.44 2.14 0.82
C GLY A 211 1.81 3.44 1.34
N CYS A 212 1.63 3.61 2.66
CA CYS A 212 0.92 4.76 3.24
C CYS A 212 1.67 6.10 3.21
N GLY A 213 3.00 6.08 3.07
CA GLY A 213 3.82 7.28 2.98
C GLY A 213 4.23 7.93 4.29
N VAL A 214 3.82 7.42 5.46
CA VAL A 214 4.21 8.00 6.76
C VAL A 214 5.73 8.11 6.89
N CYS A 215 6.45 7.04 6.53
CA CYS A 215 7.91 6.99 6.62
C CYS A 215 8.62 7.99 5.68
N VAL A 216 8.01 8.32 4.53
CA VAL A 216 8.50 9.34 3.59
C VAL A 216 8.25 10.73 4.16
N ASN A 217 7.05 10.96 4.70
CA ASN A 217 6.62 12.24 5.26
C ASN A 217 7.44 12.66 6.49
N VAL A 218 7.79 11.71 7.36
CA VAL A 218 8.55 11.98 8.60
C VAL A 218 10.07 11.90 8.43
N CYS A 219 10.57 11.62 7.22
CA CYS A 219 12.00 11.48 6.99
C CYS A 219 12.73 12.81 7.23
N VAL A 220 13.83 12.77 7.98
CA VAL A 220 14.59 13.98 8.36
C VAL A 220 15.51 14.51 7.26
N THR A 221 15.65 13.79 6.14
CA THR A 221 16.53 14.20 5.05
C THR A 221 15.74 14.97 3.99
N ALA A 222 16.39 15.93 3.32
CA ALA A 222 15.84 16.68 2.21
C ALA A 222 16.74 16.53 0.97
N PRO A 223 16.30 15.86 -0.11
CA PRO A 223 15.05 15.09 -0.23
C PRO A 223 14.99 13.88 0.71
N SER A 224 13.78 13.35 0.94
CA SER A 224 13.58 12.13 1.73
C SER A 224 14.46 10.99 1.19
N SER A 225 15.01 10.21 2.12
CA SER A 225 15.77 8.99 1.82
C SER A 225 14.85 7.82 1.44
N LEU A 226 13.56 7.97 1.70
CA LEU A 226 12.51 7.03 1.33
C LEU A 226 11.66 7.62 0.21
N LYS A 227 11.32 6.81 -0.78
CA LYS A 227 10.49 7.19 -1.92
C LYS A 227 9.36 6.17 -2.08
N LEU A 228 8.18 6.65 -2.45
CA LEU A 228 7.10 5.78 -2.92
C LEU A 228 6.99 5.86 -4.43
N GLU A 229 6.79 4.71 -5.04
CA GLU A 229 6.48 4.56 -6.46
C GLU A 229 5.04 4.08 -6.65
N LEU A 230 4.43 4.52 -7.74
CA LEU A 230 3.08 4.07 -8.10
C LEU A 230 3.14 2.61 -8.57
N LEU A 231 2.10 1.84 -8.21
CA LEU A 231 1.90 0.45 -8.61
C LEU A 231 1.01 0.35 -9.84
#